data_AF-A0A968CR88-F1
#
_entry.id   AF-A0A968CR88-F1
#
_cell.length_a   1.000
_cell.length_b   1.000
_cell.length_c   1.000
_cell.angle_alpha   90.00
_cell.angle_beta   90.00
_cell.angle_gamma   90.00
#
_symmetry.space_group_name_H-M   'P 1'
#
loop_
_entity.id
_entity.type
_entity.pdbx_description
1 polymer ?
#
loop_
_entity_poly.entity_id
_entity_poly.type
_entity_poly.pdbx_seq_one_letter_code
_entity_poly.pdbx_strand_id
1 'polypeptide(L)'
;FVGRSLEINARLTDILNQLLRVAETRYSTGRGLQQDVLQAQVELSKLLDEKITLKKKRRTLENRINELLNRDSFSPVIPAQDLSFPDLMLDVKELQNRATKFYPGLSIRQADID
;
A
#
# COMPACT_ATOMS: atom_id res chain seq x y z
N PHE A 1 0.77 -0.05 -3.67
CA PHE A 1 1.67 -0.32 -2.52
C PHE A 1 0.93 -0.94 -1.34
N VAL A 2 0.08 -0.20 -0.60
CA VAL A 2 -0.57 -0.68 0.64
C VAL A 2 -1.35 -2.00 0.47
N GLY A 3 -2.09 -2.17 -0.63
CA GLY A 3 -2.79 -3.42 -0.93
C GLY A 3 -1.85 -4.62 -1.01
N ARG A 4 -0.75 -4.49 -1.77
CA ARG A 4 0.29 -5.53 -1.89
C ARG A 4 0.98 -5.82 -0.55
N SER A 5 1.22 -4.80 0.28
CA SER A 5 1.78 -5.00 1.63
C SER A 5 0.85 -5.80 2.53
N LEU A 6 -0.47 -5.55 2.49
CA LEU A 6 -1.46 -6.32 3.25
C LEU A 6 -1.50 -7.79 2.79
N GLU A 7 -1.38 -8.03 1.49
CA GLU A 7 -1.32 -9.38 0.92
C GLU A 7 -0.07 -10.13 1.38
N ILE A 8 1.10 -9.49 1.32
CA ILE A 8 2.37 -10.08 1.79
C ILE A 8 2.30 -10.38 3.28
N ASN A 9 1.82 -9.43 4.10
CA ASN A 9 1.66 -9.62 5.53
C ASN A 9 0.73 -10.81 5.86
N ALA A 10 -0.37 -10.98 5.11
CA ALA A 10 -1.25 -12.13 5.26
C ALA A 10 -0.54 -13.46 4.94
N ARG A 11 0.19 -13.53 3.83
CA ARG A 11 0.97 -14.73 3.46
C ARG A 11 2.04 -15.06 4.51
N LEU A 12 2.76 -14.06 5.01
CA LEU A 12 3.77 -14.25 6.07
C LEU A 12 3.14 -14.73 7.37
N THR A 13 1.95 -14.22 7.71
CA THR A 13 1.17 -14.65 8.88
C THR A 13 0.84 -16.14 8.79
N ASP A 14 0.39 -16.60 7.62
CA ASP A 14 0.06 -18.02 7.41
C ASP A 14 1.30 -18.92 7.52
N ILE A 15 2.44 -18.49 6.98
CA ILE A 15 3.71 -19.21 7.10
C ILE A 15 4.17 -19.29 8.56
N LEU A 16 4.11 -18.19 9.31
CA LEU A 16 4.49 -18.18 10.73
C LEU A 16 3.57 -19.05 11.59
N ASN A 17 2.27 -19.09 11.28
CA ASN A 17 1.35 -20.00 11.96
C ASN A 17 1.71 -21.48 11.74
N GLN A 18 2.14 -21.84 10.53
CA GLN A 18 2.64 -23.19 10.25
C GLN A 18 3.93 -23.49 11.03
N LEU A 19 4.86 -22.53 11.03
CA LEU A 19 6.12 -22.68 11.76
C LEU A 19 5.89 -22.81 13.27
N LEU A 20 4.97 -22.04 13.83
CA LEU A 20 4.58 -22.10 15.24
C LEU A 20 4.07 -23.50 15.60
N ARG A 21 3.17 -24.09 14.80
CA ARG A 21 2.67 -25.46 15.02
C ARG A 21 3.79 -26.50 15.02
N VAL A 22 4.77 -26.35 14.12
CA VAL A 22 5.94 -27.24 14.07
C VAL A 22 6.80 -27.06 15.31
N ALA A 23 7.07 -25.83 15.73
CA ALA A 23 7.83 -25.54 16.95
C ALA A 23 7.14 -26.10 18.20
N GLU A 24 5.83 -25.93 18.32
CA GLU A 24 5.01 -26.47 19.42
C GLU A 24 5.08 -28.00 19.47
N THR A 25 4.97 -28.66 18.32
CA THR A 25 5.05 -30.13 18.22
C THR A 25 6.45 -30.65 18.60
N ARG A 26 7.51 -29.96 18.16
CA ARG A 26 8.89 -30.33 18.52
C ARG A 26 9.15 -30.10 20.00
N TYR A 27 8.67 -29.00 20.55
CA TYR A 27 8.78 -28.70 21.97
C TYR A 27 8.04 -29.75 22.83
N SER A 28 6.79 -30.08 22.49
CA SER A 28 5.99 -31.05 23.25
C SER A 28 6.58 -32.47 23.25
N THR A 29 7.32 -32.82 22.20
CA THR A 29 8.01 -34.11 22.06
C THR A 29 9.45 -34.10 22.59
N GLY A 30 9.91 -32.99 23.18
CA GLY A 30 11.28 -32.85 23.71
C GLY A 30 12.37 -32.76 22.62
N ARG A 31 11.98 -32.52 21.37
CA ARG A 31 12.86 -32.45 20.19
C ARG A 31 13.11 -31.00 19.71
N GLY A 32 12.69 -30.00 20.47
CA GLY A 32 12.81 -28.58 20.16
C GLY A 32 12.81 -27.71 21.41
N LEU A 33 13.18 -26.44 21.26
CA LEU A 33 13.32 -25.50 22.38
C LEU A 33 12.03 -24.69 22.55
N GLN A 34 11.67 -24.36 23.79
CA GLN A 34 10.57 -23.44 24.08
C GLN A 34 10.81 -22.05 23.47
N GLN A 35 12.08 -21.64 23.39
CA GLN A 35 12.47 -20.38 22.78
C GLN A 35 12.00 -20.25 21.33
N ASP A 36 12.02 -21.34 20.55
CA ASP A 36 11.57 -21.32 19.15
C ASP A 36 10.08 -20.99 19.04
N VAL A 37 9.27 -21.52 19.97
CA VAL A 37 7.83 -21.23 20.07
C VAL A 37 7.61 -19.76 20.41
N LEU A 38 8.31 -19.26 21.43
CA LEU A 38 8.19 -17.86 21.86
C LEU A 38 8.61 -16.88 20.77
N GLN A 39 9.69 -17.19 20.05
CA GLN A 39 10.16 -16.35 18.95
C GLN A 39 9.12 -16.30 17.81
N ALA A 40 8.53 -17.43 17.43
CA ALA A 40 7.48 -17.46 16.42
C ALA A 40 6.24 -16.66 16.84
N GLN A 41 5.84 -16.72 18.12
CA GLN A 41 4.74 -15.91 18.67
C GLN A 41 5.04 -14.40 18.63
N VAL A 42 6.28 -14.00 18.94
CA VAL A 42 6.71 -12.59 18.86
C VAL A 42 6.64 -12.08 17.43
N GLU A 43 7.17 -12.84 16.46
CA GLU A 43 7.11 -12.46 15.04
C GLU A 43 5.66 -12.39 14.54
N LEU A 44 4.78 -13.29 14.98
CA LEU A 44 3.36 -13.24 14.67
C LEU A 44 2.71 -11.96 15.21
N SER A 45 3.04 -11.55 16.45
CA SER A 45 2.54 -10.31 17.03
C SER A 45 2.97 -9.08 16.21
N LYS A 46 4.24 -9.04 15.75
CA LYS A 46 4.73 -7.95 14.89
C LYS A 46 3.95 -7.86 13.58
N LEU A 47 3.65 -8.99 12.94
CA LEU A 47 2.83 -9.00 11.73
C LEU A 47 1.40 -8.51 11.98
N LEU A 48 0.81 -8.84 13.13
CA LEU A 48 -0.51 -8.32 13.51
C LEU A 48 -0.50 -6.79 13.68
N ASP A 49 0.51 -6.24 14.35
CA ASP A 49 0.67 -4.79 14.52
C ASP A 49 0.89 -4.07 13.17
N GLU A 50 1.70 -4.66 12.31
CA GLU A 50 1.91 -4.15 10.95
C GLU A 50 0.60 -4.16 10.16
N LYS A 51 -0.19 -5.23 10.24
CA LYS A 51 -1.51 -5.34 9.59
C LYS A 51 -2.45 -4.24 10.02
N ILE A 52 -2.50 -3.93 11.32
CA ILE A 52 -3.32 -2.83 11.86
C ILE A 52 -2.87 -1.50 11.25
N THR A 53 -1.57 -1.25 11.23
CA THR A 53 -0.98 -0.04 10.66
C THR A 53 -1.30 0.10 9.16
N LEU A 54 -1.16 -0.99 8.40
CA LEU A 54 -1.48 -1.02 6.97
C LEU A 54 -2.97 -0.80 6.70
N LYS A 55 -3.86 -1.39 7.51
CA LYS A 55 -5.31 -1.15 7.41
C LYS A 55 -5.67 0.31 7.68
N LYS A 56 -5.05 0.94 8.69
CA LYS A 56 -5.23 2.38 8.96
C LYS A 56 -4.78 3.23 7.78
N LYS A 57 -3.59 2.95 7.23
CA LYS A 57 -3.07 3.63 6.02
C LYS A 57 -4.02 3.47 4.83
N ARG A 58 -4.53 2.25 4.60
CA ARG A 58 -5.51 1.99 3.53
C ARG A 58 -6.75 2.86 3.71
N ARG A 59 -7.28 2.94 4.93
CA ARG A 59 -8.47 3.75 5.22
C ARG A 59 -8.25 5.23 4.97
N THR A 60 -7.10 5.77 5.38
CA THR A 60 -6.77 7.17 5.10
C THR A 60 -6.71 7.46 3.60
N LEU A 61 -6.16 6.53 2.80
CA LEU A 61 -6.10 6.66 1.34
C LEU A 61 -7.49 6.55 0.69
N GLU A 62 -8.33 5.61 1.15
CA GLU A 62 -9.72 5.47 0.69
C GLU A 62 -10.49 6.78 0.91
N ASN A 63 -10.41 7.36 2.11
CA ASN A 63 -11.07 8.62 2.43
C ASN A 63 -10.59 9.77 1.52
N ARG A 64 -9.27 9.87 1.29
CA ARG A 64 -8.68 10.90 0.43
C ARG A 64 -9.15 10.77 -1.02
N ILE A 65 -9.26 9.54 -1.54
CA ILE A 65 -9.78 9.29 -2.89
C ILE A 65 -11.26 9.68 -2.96
N ASN A 66 -12.06 9.31 -1.96
CA ASN A 66 -13.47 9.67 -1.92
C ASN A 66 -13.68 11.17 -1.86
N GLU A 67 -12.91 11.90 -1.05
CA GLU A 67 -12.91 13.37 -0.98
C GLU A 67 -12.63 14.00 -2.35
N LEU A 68 -11.58 13.53 -3.04
CA LEU A 68 -11.22 14.03 -4.39
C LEU A 68 -12.30 13.75 -5.44
N LEU A 69 -13.07 12.67 -5.26
CA LEU A 69 -14.14 12.26 -6.18
C LEU A 69 -15.52 12.78 -5.75
N ASN A 70 -15.59 13.61 -4.71
CA ASN A 70 -16.84 14.10 -4.11
C ASN A 70 -17.81 12.96 -3.75
N ARG A 71 -17.27 11.87 -3.18
CA ARG A 71 -18.01 10.69 -2.70
C ARG A 71 -18.00 10.68 -1.17
N ASP A 72 -18.93 9.93 -0.58
CA ASP A 72 -18.92 9.73 0.88
C ASP A 72 -17.61 9.09 1.36
N SER A 73 -17.06 9.65 2.44
CA SER A 73 -15.77 9.28 3.03
C SER A 73 -15.65 7.80 3.36
N PHE A 74 -16.76 7.10 3.65
CA PHE A 74 -16.74 5.70 4.07
C PHE A 74 -16.93 4.69 2.93
N SER A 75 -17.12 5.17 1.71
CA SER A 75 -17.32 4.32 0.53
C SER A 75 -16.10 3.45 0.24
N PRO A 76 -16.26 2.12 0.03
CA PRO A 76 -15.14 1.26 -0.30
C PRO A 76 -14.55 1.64 -1.66
N VAL A 77 -13.22 1.78 -1.71
CA VAL A 77 -12.49 2.01 -2.96
C VAL A 77 -11.89 0.68 -3.42
N ILE A 78 -12.27 0.23 -4.61
CA ILE A 78 -11.69 -0.97 -5.22
C ILE A 78 -10.31 -0.59 -5.77
N PRO A 79 -9.21 -1.20 -5.28
CA PRO A 79 -7.89 -0.94 -5.83
C PRO A 79 -7.81 -1.47 -7.26
N ALA A 80 -7.22 -0.71 -8.18
CA ALA A 80 -6.85 -1.22 -9.49
C ALA A 80 -5.80 -2.34 -9.32
N GLN A 81 -6.05 -3.51 -9.92
CA GLN A 81 -5.15 -4.67 -9.81
C GLN A 81 -3.87 -4.46 -10.63
N ASP A 82 -4.02 -3.94 -11.85
CA ASP A 82 -2.90 -3.62 -12.74
C ASP A 82 -3.09 -2.22 -13.33
N LEU A 83 -2.23 -1.29 -12.92
CA LEU A 83 -2.08 0.01 -13.58
C LEU A 83 -0.97 -0.16 -14.61
N SER A 84 -1.32 -0.29 -15.89
CA SER A 84 -0.32 -0.15 -16.95
C SER A 84 0.16 1.30 -16.97
N PHE A 85 1.47 1.50 -16.93
CA PHE A 85 2.00 2.82 -17.26
C PHE A 85 1.64 3.09 -18.73
N PRO A 86 1.00 4.23 -19.04
CA PRO A 86 0.80 4.61 -20.42
C PRO A 86 2.17 4.74 -21.08
N ASP A 87 2.29 4.23 -22.30
CA ASP A 87 3.50 4.34 -23.11
C ASP A 87 3.67 5.81 -23.52
N LEU A 88 4.32 6.57 -22.65
CA LEU A 88 4.45 8.02 -22.77
C LEU A 88 5.71 8.33 -23.58
N MET A 89 5.54 8.44 -24.89
CA MET A 89 6.52 9.12 -25.73
C MET A 89 6.43 10.63 -25.48
N LEU A 90 7.32 11.14 -24.62
CA LEU A 90 7.35 12.55 -24.21
C LEU A 90 8.39 13.31 -25.05
N ASP A 91 7.91 14.02 -26.09
CA ASP A 91 8.72 15.05 -26.74
C ASP A 91 8.63 16.37 -25.96
N VAL A 92 9.79 16.97 -25.68
CA VAL A 92 9.91 18.18 -24.87
C VAL A 92 9.19 19.35 -25.55
N LYS A 93 9.29 19.47 -26.87
CA LYS A 93 8.68 20.57 -27.62
C LYS A 93 7.17 20.47 -27.61
N GLU A 94 6.63 19.27 -27.78
CA GLU A 94 5.19 18.99 -27.65
C GLU A 94 4.67 19.27 -26.23
N LEU A 95 5.42 18.90 -25.18
CA LEU A 95 5.06 19.20 -23.80
C LEU A 95 5.02 20.70 -23.49
N GLN A 96 5.99 21.47 -23.99
CA GLN A 96 6.00 22.93 -23.85
C GLN A 96 4.81 23.58 -24.54
N ASN A 97 4.49 23.18 -25.77
CA ASN A 97 3.33 23.68 -26.49
C ASN A 97 2.01 23.38 -25.75
N ARG A 98 1.87 22.18 -25.19
CA ARG A 98 0.70 21.81 -24.36
C ARG A 98 0.63 22.64 -23.08
N ALA A 99 1.75 22.88 -22.42
CA ALA A 99 1.80 23.69 -21.21
C ALA A 99 1.34 25.13 -21.49
N THR A 100 1.85 25.79 -22.53
CA THR A 100 1.44 27.17 -22.88
C THR A 100 -0.04 27.25 -23.24
N LYS A 101 -0.61 26.20 -23.85
CA LYS A 101 -2.00 26.18 -24.31
C LYS A 101 -3.02 25.85 -23.20
N PHE A 102 -2.66 24.97 -22.27
CA PHE A 102 -3.62 24.41 -21.30
C PHE A 102 -3.32 24.73 -19.83
N TYR A 103 -2.20 25.39 -19.52
CA TYR A 103 -1.85 25.72 -18.14
C TYR A 103 -2.29 27.15 -17.79
N PRO A 104 -3.38 27.33 -17.01
CA PRO A 104 -3.96 28.66 -16.77
C PRO A 104 -2.99 29.61 -16.05
N GLY A 105 -2.09 29.08 -15.22
CA GLY A 105 -1.11 29.88 -14.48
C GLY A 105 -0.06 30.55 -15.38
N LEU A 106 0.19 30.04 -16.59
CA LEU A 106 1.08 30.68 -17.57
C LEU A 106 0.32 31.78 -18.32
N SER A 107 -0.93 31.52 -18.72
CA SER A 107 -1.78 32.53 -19.36
C SER A 107 -1.99 33.76 -18.48
N ILE A 108 -2.19 33.59 -17.16
CA ILE A 108 -2.32 34.69 -16.21
C ILE A 108 -1.03 35.53 -16.18
N ARG A 109 0.14 34.90 -16.06
CA ARG A 109 1.41 35.62 -15.98
C ARG A 109 1.84 36.27 -17.29
N GLN A 110 1.39 35.74 -18.42
CA GLN A 110 1.69 36.28 -19.73
C GLN A 110 0.80 37.50 -20.02
N ALA A 111 -0.45 37.47 -19.55
CA ALA A 111 -1.35 38.63 -19.57
C ALA A 111 -0.92 39.77 -18.62
N ASP A 112 -0.11 39.50 -17.59
CA ASP A 112 0.47 40.54 -16.72
C ASP A 112 1.69 41.26 -17.35
N ILE A 113 2.25 40.71 -18.44
CA ILE A 113 3.44 41.24 -19.13
C ILE A 113 3.06 42.05 -20.39
N ASP A 114 1.86 41.80 -20.94
CA ASP A 114 1.25 42.52 -22.08
C ASP A 114 0.37 43.69 -21.60
#